data_AF-A0A0V0SR98-F1
#
_entry.id   AF-A0A0V0SR98-F1
#
_cell.length_a   1.000
_cell.length_b   1.000
_cell.length_c   1.000
_cell.angle_alpha   90.00
_cell.angle_beta   90.00
_cell.angle_gamma   90.00
#
_symmetry.space_group_name_H-M   'P 1'
#
loop_
_entity.id
_entity.type
_entity.pdbx_description
1 polymer ?
#
loop_
_entity_poly.entity_id
_entity_poly.type
_entity_poly.pdbx_seq_one_letter_code
_entity_poly.pdbx_strand_id
1 'polypeptide(L)' 'LEFPSFWSQFEANVHKRSELDNATKFTYLLSNTEGTARNAIERIPLTPENYTQTVDILIKRFGRPR' A
#
# COMPACT_ATOMS: atom_id res chain seq x y z
N LEU A 1 -2.90 14.61 -1.92
CA LEU A 1 -3.39 13.78 -0.80
C LEU A 1 -2.20 13.44 0.09
N GLU A 2 -2.29 13.73 1.39
CA GLU A 2 -1.27 13.27 2.33
C GLU A 2 -1.42 11.75 2.54
N PHE A 3 -0.30 11.05 2.69
CA PHE A 3 -0.30 9.58 2.82
C PHE A 3 -1.24 9.05 3.92
N PRO A 4 -1.38 9.67 5.10
CA PRO A 4 -2.33 9.20 6.13
C PRO A 4 -3.78 9.14 5.64
N SER A 5 -4.24 10.14 4.90
CA SER A 5 -5.62 10.17 4.37
C SER A 5 -5.82 9.13 3.27
N PHE A 6 -4.80 8.90 2.44
CA PHE A 6 -4.79 7.80 1.47
C PHE A 6 -4.85 6.45 2.17
N TRP A 7 -3.98 6.23 3.16
CA TRP A 7 -3.88 4.95 3.86
C TRP A 7 -5.18 4.59 4.57
N SER A 8 -5.83 5.53 5.27
CA SER A 8 -7.12 5.27 5.91
C SER A 8 -8.20 4.81 4.93
N GLN A 9 -8.27 5.40 3.73
CA GLN A 9 -9.21 4.99 2.68
C GLN A 9 -8.85 3.64 2.08
N PHE A 10 -7.56 3.42 1.79
CA PHE A 10 -7.07 2.16 1.26
C PHE A 10 -7.27 1.02 2.25
N GLU A 11 -7.04 1.27 3.54
CA GLU A 11 -7.18 0.27 4.58
C GLU A 11 -8.63 -0.22 4.68
N ALA A 12 -9.58 0.70 4.70
CA ALA A 12 -11.01 0.39 4.80
C ALA A 12 -11.56 -0.32 3.55
N ASN A 13 -11.12 0.09 2.35
CA ASN A 13 -11.69 -0.41 1.10
C ASN A 13 -10.95 -1.61 0.48
N VAL A 14 -9.69 -1.84 0.85
CA VAL A 14 -8.83 -2.86 0.23
C VAL A 14 -8.16 -3.74 1.28
N HIS A 15 -7.39 -3.16 2.21
CA HIS A 15 -6.57 -3.95 3.14
C HIS A 15 -7.42 -4.86 4.05
N LYS A 16 -8.50 -4.31 4.62
CA LYS A 16 -9.43 -5.01 5.54
C LYS A 16 -10.38 -5.98 4.83
N ARG A 17 -10.46 -5.96 3.49
CA ARG A 17 -11.29 -6.91 2.75
C ARG A 17 -10.63 -8.29 2.74
N SER A 18 -11.19 -9.24 3.45
CA SER A 18 -10.76 -10.65 3.44
C SER A 18 -11.07 -11.35 2.10
N GLU A 19 -12.00 -10.79 1.32
CA GLU A 19 -12.38 -11.28 -0.01
C GLU A 19 -11.27 -11.10 -1.06
N LEU A 20 -10.33 -10.17 -0.83
CA LEU A 20 -9.23 -9.88 -1.75
C LEU A 20 -7.97 -10.62 -1.30
N ASP A 21 -7.35 -11.35 -2.22
CA ASP A 21 -6.02 -11.91 -2.00
C ASP A 21 -4.95 -10.80 -1.96
N ASN A 22 -3.82 -11.09 -1.30
CA ASN A 22 -2.68 -10.19 -1.20
C ASN A 22 -2.16 -9.72 -2.57
N ALA A 23 -2.15 -10.56 -3.61
CA ALA A 23 -1.74 -10.14 -4.96
C ALA A 23 -2.68 -9.08 -5.55
N THR A 24 -3.99 -9.25 -5.36
CA THR A 24 -5.00 -8.29 -5.77
C THR A 24 -4.86 -6.99 -4.98
N LYS A 25 -4.74 -7.09 -3.64
CA LYS A 25 -4.50 -5.92 -2.77
C LYS A 25 -3.25 -5.16 -3.16
N PHE A 26 -2.17 -5.86 -3.53
CA PHE A 26 -0.92 -5.24 -3.94
C PHE A 26 -1.07 -4.53 -5.30
N THR A 27 -1.80 -5.12 -6.24
CA THR A 27 -2.11 -4.45 -7.52
C THR A 27 -2.90 -3.15 -7.28
N TYR A 28 -3.91 -3.19 -6.40
CA TYR A 28 -4.65 -1.99 -6.01
C TYR A 28 -3.77 -0.96 -5.30
N LEU A 29 -2.84 -1.40 -4.46
CA LEU A 29 -1.90 -0.52 -3.77
C LEU A 29 -1.01 0.23 -4.77
N LEU A 30 -0.48 -0.47 -5.77
CA LEU A 30 0.36 0.14 -6.82
C LEU A 30 -0.44 1.12 -7.68
N SER A 31 -1.66 0.77 -8.06
CA SER A 31 -2.53 1.63 -8.88
C SER A 31 -3.03 2.87 -8.15
N ASN A 32 -3.21 2.82 -6.83
CA ASN A 32 -3.65 3.97 -6.03
C ASN A 32 -2.50 4.74 -5.37
N THR A 33 -1.24 4.34 -5.57
CA THR A 33 -0.07 5.10 -5.12
C THR A 33 0.59 5.81 -6.30
N GLU A 34 1.01 7.05 -6.05
CA GLU A 34 1.67 7.90 -7.04
C GLU A 34 2.95 8.52 -6.45
N GLY A 35 3.79 9.08 -7.33
CA GLY A 35 5.01 9.80 -6.94
C GLY A 35 5.99 8.96 -6.13
N THR A 36 6.49 9.52 -5.02
CA THR A 36 7.55 8.91 -4.20
C THR A 36 7.12 7.61 -3.53
N ALA A 37 5.84 7.48 -3.15
CA ALA A 37 5.33 6.24 -2.56
C ALA A 37 5.30 5.11 -3.60
N ARG A 38 4.87 5.41 -4.83
CA ARG A 38 4.90 4.46 -5.95
C ARG A 38 6.33 4.01 -6.24
N ASN A 39 7.27 4.95 -6.38
CA ASN A 39 8.65 4.62 -6.71
C ASN A 39 9.32 3.71 -5.65
N ALA A 40 8.92 3.87 -4.37
CA ALA A 40 9.41 3.03 -3.29
C ALA A 40 8.92 1.57 -3.39
N ILE A 41 7.72 1.35 -3.91
CA ILE A 41 7.11 0.01 -3.97
C ILE A 41 7.17 -0.63 -5.36
N GLU A 42 7.37 0.15 -6.43
CA GLU A 42 7.48 -0.35 -7.81
C GLU A 42 8.72 -1.23 -8.01
N ARG A 43 9.73 -1.08 -7.15
CA ARG A 43 10.93 -1.94 -7.14
C ARG A 43 10.72 -3.26 -6.39
N ILE A 44 9.60 -3.41 -5.68
CA ILE A 44 9.30 -4.63 -4.93
C ILE A 44 8.52 -5.58 -5.84
N PRO A 45 8.92 -6.86 -5.95
CA PRO A 45 8.17 -7.83 -6.73
C PRO A 45 6.73 -7.93 -6.23
N LEU A 46 5.78 -7.84 -7.17
CA LEU A 46 4.33 -7.78 -6.93
C LEU A 46 3.77 -9.17 -6.61
N THR A 47 4.27 -9.77 -5.52
CA THR A 47 3.90 -11.11 -5.05
C THR A 47 3.08 -11.02 -3.77
N PRO A 48 2.17 -11.98 -3.53
CA PRO A 48 1.33 -12.00 -2.33
C PRO A 48 2.15 -12.10 -1.03
N GLU A 49 3.34 -12.70 -1.10
CA GLU A 49 4.30 -12.81 0.01
C GLU A 49 4.89 -11.45 0.40
N ASN A 50 5.14 -10.58 -0.58
CA ASN A 50 5.76 -9.27 -0.36
C ASN A 50 4.75 -8.18 0.02
N TYR A 51 3.44 -8.43 -0.09
CA TYR A 51 2.41 -7.43 0.18
C TYR A 51 2.51 -6.86 1.60
N THR A 52 2.55 -7.74 2.61
CA THR A 52 2.59 -7.33 4.02
C THR A 52 3.84 -6.52 4.35
N GLN A 53 4.99 -6.93 3.81
CA GLN A 53 6.25 -6.21 3.99
C GLN A 53 6.21 -4.84 3.31
N THR A 54 5.63 -4.75 2.11
CA THR A 54 5.48 -3.51 1.37
C THR A 54 4.61 -2.50 2.12
N VAL A 55 3.49 -2.97 2.69
CA VAL A 55 2.60 -2.16 3.52
C VAL A 55 3.34 -1.60 4.75
N ASP A 56 4.08 -2.43 5.48
CA ASP A 56 4.85 -1.99 6.65
C ASP A 56 5.87 -0.90 6.30
N ILE A 57 6.60 -1.06 5.19
CA ILE A 57 7.57 -0.07 4.69
C ILE A 57 6.87 1.25 4.37
N LEU A 58 5.72 1.21 3.69
CA LEU A 58 4.95 2.40 3.34
C LEU A 58 4.47 3.14 4.59
N ILE A 59 3.86 2.44 5.55
CA ILE A 59 3.37 3.04 6.79
C ILE A 59 4.53 3.63 7.60
N LYS A 60 5.66 2.92 7.74
CA LYS A 60 6.83 3.45 8.46
C LYS A 60 7.41 4.69 7.81
N ARG A 61 7.44 4.74 6.48
CA ARG A 61 8.09 5.82 5.72
C ARG A 61 7.20 7.04 5.53
N PHE A 62 5.89 6.85 5.38
CA PHE A 62 4.96 7.92 5.00
C PHE A 62 3.80 8.09 6.00
N GLY A 63 3.59 7.16 6.94
CA GLY A 63 2.49 7.18 7.90
C GLY A 63 2.69 8.07 9.12
N ARG A 64 3.84 8.71 9.29
CA ARG A 64 4.05 9.69 10.37
C ARG A 64 3.49 11.05 9.97
N PRO A 65 2.54 11.63 10.74
CA PRO A 65 2.23 13.05 10.60
C PRO A 65 3.49 13.86 10.90
N ARG A 66 3.77 14.88 10.08
CA ARG A 66 4.89 15.82 10.29
C ARG A 66 4.65 16.69 11.51
#